data_AF-A0A1M2VCH3-F1
#
_entry.id   AF-A0A1M2VCH3-F1
#
_cell.length_a   1.000
_cell.length_b   1.000
_cell.length_c   1.000
_cell.angle_alpha   90.00
_cell.angle_beta   90.00
_cell.angle_gamma   90.00
#
_symmetry.space_group_name_H-M   'P 1'
#
loop_
_entity.id
_entity.type
_entity.pdbx_description
1 polymer ?
#
loop_
_entity_poly.entity_id
_entity_poly.type
_entity_poly.pdbx_seq_one_letter_code
_entity_poly.pdbx_strand_id
1 'polypeptide(L)'
;MSLVPANSDWGHGKDERFLCYASKPIVLWLPARAKKLWFYKPNGEPQPRVNIGVEPSVAGDLDAVKALYNRARPRAALSSDIVYASRLQTVRERGATSTQATPFEEVYDAIEHFTSKSAMPRIRAADLGEDDIVVVECNFTRWKKPGETKKKMWTAWDVGFELLSISLLYAEPTTANVPEDVPAHATTMFSI
;
A
#
# COMPACT_ATOMS: atom_id res chain seq x y z
N MET A 1 4.02 -12.47 -6.85
CA MET A 1 3.86 -12.98 -5.47
C MET A 1 3.82 -14.51 -5.34
N SER A 2 3.70 -15.29 -6.42
CA SER A 2 3.74 -16.78 -6.41
C SER A 2 5.03 -17.45 -5.89
N LEU A 3 5.98 -16.67 -5.34
CA LEU A 3 7.32 -17.13 -4.98
C LEU A 3 7.62 -17.10 -3.48
N VAL A 4 6.62 -16.91 -2.60
CA VAL A 4 6.87 -17.05 -1.16
C VAL A 4 7.24 -18.50 -0.86
N PRO A 5 8.45 -18.80 -0.33
CA PRO A 5 8.86 -20.18 -0.09
C PRO A 5 7.90 -20.88 0.88
N ALA A 6 7.53 -22.12 0.58
CA ALA A 6 6.56 -22.87 1.38
C ALA A 6 7.01 -23.08 2.84
N ASN A 7 8.32 -23.16 3.08
CA ASN A 7 8.95 -23.27 4.40
C ASN A 7 9.28 -21.91 5.05
N SER A 8 8.69 -20.82 4.56
CA SER A 8 8.73 -19.54 5.28
C SER A 8 7.90 -19.61 6.55
N ASP A 9 8.38 -19.00 7.63
CA ASP A 9 7.69 -18.94 8.93
C ASP A 9 7.92 -17.57 9.57
N TRP A 10 7.23 -17.29 10.66
CA TRP A 10 7.45 -16.08 11.44
C TRP A 10 8.86 -16.05 12.03
N GLY A 11 9.46 -14.88 12.08
CA GLY A 11 10.78 -14.69 12.68
C GLY A 11 10.80 -14.91 14.20
N HIS A 12 11.96 -14.66 14.78
CA HIS A 12 12.19 -14.75 16.22
C HIS A 12 12.84 -13.48 16.76
N GLY A 13 12.71 -13.23 18.07
CA GLY A 13 13.31 -12.07 18.73
C GLY A 13 12.81 -10.76 18.11
N LYS A 14 13.74 -9.93 17.62
CA LYS A 14 13.42 -8.65 16.98
C LYS A 14 12.59 -8.79 15.70
N ASP A 15 12.66 -9.95 15.05
CA ASP A 15 12.00 -10.20 13.77
C ASP A 15 10.69 -11.00 13.95
N GLU A 16 10.21 -11.18 15.18
CA GLU A 16 9.03 -12.01 15.49
C GLU A 16 7.75 -11.61 14.74
N ARG A 17 7.69 -10.36 14.28
CA ARG A 17 6.55 -9.81 13.55
C ARG A 17 6.61 -10.06 12.06
N PHE A 18 7.77 -10.42 11.50
CA PHE A 18 7.97 -10.53 10.06
C PHE A 18 7.90 -11.97 9.58
N LEU A 19 7.36 -12.17 8.38
CA LEU A 19 7.55 -13.41 7.67
C LEU A 19 9.00 -13.54 7.21
N CYS A 20 9.61 -14.67 7.52
CA CYS A 20 11.03 -14.94 7.29
C CYS A 20 11.23 -16.21 6.45
N TYR A 21 12.34 -16.23 5.70
CA TYR A 21 12.88 -17.43 5.06
C TYR A 21 14.37 -17.53 5.42
N ALA A 22 14.82 -18.71 5.83
CA ALA A 22 16.18 -18.93 6.36
C ALA A 22 16.56 -17.88 7.43
N SER A 23 15.63 -17.62 8.37
CA SER A 23 15.78 -16.66 9.47
C SER A 23 16.00 -15.19 9.05
N LYS A 24 15.65 -14.82 7.82
CA LYS A 24 15.71 -13.44 7.32
C LYS A 24 14.33 -12.95 6.89
N PRO A 25 13.90 -11.74 7.28
CA PRO A 25 12.66 -11.13 6.79
C PRO A 25 12.62 -11.09 5.26
N ILE A 26 11.46 -11.43 4.70
CA ILE A 26 11.24 -11.44 3.25
C ILE A 26 10.55 -10.14 2.85
N VAL A 27 11.12 -9.46 1.85
CA VAL A 27 10.45 -8.37 1.15
C VAL A 27 9.66 -8.96 -0.02
N LEU A 28 8.37 -8.62 -0.08
CA LEU A 28 7.44 -9.06 -1.11
C LEU A 28 7.22 -7.92 -2.10
N TRP A 29 7.25 -8.26 -3.38
CA TRP A 29 6.97 -7.34 -4.48
C TRP A 29 5.62 -7.69 -5.09
N LEU A 30 4.78 -6.66 -5.23
CA LEU A 30 3.42 -6.74 -5.73
C LEU A 30 3.25 -5.81 -6.93
N PRO A 31 3.48 -6.31 -8.16
CA PRO A 31 3.03 -5.64 -9.37
C PRO A 31 1.49 -5.62 -9.39
N ALA A 32 0.91 -4.44 -9.36
CA ALA A 32 -0.52 -4.29 -9.13
C ALA A 32 -1.03 -2.96 -9.69
N ARG A 33 -2.35 -2.91 -9.89
CA ARG A 33 -3.05 -1.67 -10.25
C ARG A 33 -3.47 -0.94 -8.98
N ALA A 34 -3.15 0.34 -8.86
CA ALA A 34 -3.58 1.19 -7.75
C ALA A 34 -5.11 1.37 -7.78
N LYS A 35 -5.77 1.21 -6.63
CA LYS A 35 -7.24 1.36 -6.50
C LYS A 35 -7.66 2.34 -5.42
N LYS A 36 -6.86 2.48 -4.37
CA LYS A 36 -7.11 3.41 -3.27
C LYS A 36 -5.80 4.01 -2.79
N LEU A 37 -5.75 5.33 -2.65
CA LEU A 37 -4.57 6.07 -2.22
C LEU A 37 -4.93 6.92 -1.01
N TRP A 38 -4.37 6.58 0.16
CA TRP A 38 -4.57 7.32 1.41
C TRP A 38 -3.23 7.78 1.97
N PHE A 39 -2.62 8.77 1.33
CA PHE A 39 -1.35 9.37 1.76
C PHE A 39 -1.54 10.70 2.50
N TYR A 40 -2.55 11.46 2.09
CA TYR A 40 -2.87 12.78 2.62
C TYR A 40 -4.34 12.83 3.09
N LYS A 41 -4.62 13.75 4.00
CA LYS A 41 -5.98 14.14 4.38
C LYS A 41 -6.55 15.10 3.31
N PRO A 42 -7.87 15.33 3.28
CA PRO A 42 -8.49 16.28 2.35
C PRO A 42 -7.94 17.71 2.42
N ASN A 43 -7.37 18.12 3.57
CA ASN A 43 -6.73 19.42 3.75
C ASN A 43 -5.25 19.46 3.29
N GLY A 44 -4.75 18.39 2.66
CA GLY A 44 -3.37 18.29 2.18
C GLY A 44 -2.35 17.85 3.24
N GLU A 45 -2.73 17.68 4.51
CA GLU A 45 -1.80 17.21 5.55
C GLU A 45 -1.46 15.73 5.40
N PRO A 46 -0.24 15.30 5.76
CA PRO A 46 0.12 13.88 5.79
C PRO A 46 -0.75 13.06 6.74
N GLN A 47 -1.01 11.80 6.36
CA GLN A 47 -1.72 10.84 7.20
C GLN A 47 -0.77 10.18 8.22
N PRO A 48 -1.20 10.00 9.49
CA PRO A 48 -0.43 9.23 10.49
C PRO A 48 -0.17 7.78 10.08
N ARG A 49 -1.06 7.21 9.29
CA ARG A 49 -0.92 5.89 8.67
C ARG A 49 -1.28 6.03 7.20
N VAL A 50 -0.29 5.84 6.35
CA VAL A 50 -0.52 5.80 4.91
C VAL A 50 -0.97 4.43 4.49
N ASN A 51 -1.80 4.36 3.45
CA ASN A 51 -2.24 3.11 2.85
C ASN A 51 -2.32 3.23 1.34
N ILE A 52 -1.98 2.15 0.65
CA ILE A 52 -2.31 1.92 -0.74
C ILE A 52 -3.11 0.63 -0.84
N GLY A 53 -4.28 0.70 -1.46
CA GLY A 53 -5.07 -0.46 -1.88
C GLY A 53 -4.78 -0.76 -3.34
N VAL A 54 -4.36 -1.99 -3.63
CA VAL A 54 -3.99 -2.43 -4.97
C VAL A 54 -4.72 -3.70 -5.38
N GLU A 55 -4.95 -3.86 -6.68
CA GLU A 55 -5.44 -5.09 -7.29
C GLU A 55 -4.28 -5.80 -7.98
N PRO A 56 -3.83 -6.97 -7.50
CA PRO A 56 -2.71 -7.69 -8.10
C PRO A 56 -2.95 -7.99 -9.57
N SER A 57 -2.02 -7.59 -10.44
CA SER A 57 -2.21 -7.70 -11.90
C SER A 57 -1.76 -9.04 -12.49
N VAL A 58 -1.04 -9.85 -11.71
CA VAL A 58 -0.49 -11.14 -12.15
C VAL A 58 -1.40 -12.28 -11.72
N ALA A 59 -1.72 -13.18 -12.64
CA ALA A 59 -2.52 -14.37 -12.34
C ALA A 59 -1.90 -15.19 -11.20
N GLY A 60 -2.72 -15.58 -10.22
CA GLY A 60 -2.30 -16.34 -9.04
C GLY A 60 -1.68 -15.51 -7.92
N ASP A 61 -1.34 -14.23 -8.12
CA ASP A 61 -0.82 -13.39 -7.03
C ASP A 61 -1.87 -13.12 -5.97
N LEU A 62 -3.12 -12.92 -6.37
CA LEU A 62 -4.23 -12.77 -5.45
C LEU A 62 -4.45 -14.05 -4.62
N ASP A 63 -4.32 -15.24 -5.22
CA ASP A 63 -4.43 -16.50 -4.50
C ASP A 63 -3.26 -16.70 -3.53
N ALA A 64 -2.05 -16.30 -3.92
CA ALA A 64 -0.89 -16.28 -3.03
C ALA A 64 -1.11 -15.33 -1.84
N VAL A 65 -1.67 -14.13 -2.07
CA VAL A 65 -2.07 -13.21 -0.99
C VAL A 65 -3.11 -13.85 -0.09
N LYS A 66 -4.17 -14.45 -0.64
CA LYS A 66 -5.22 -15.15 0.13
C LYS A 66 -4.61 -16.26 0.99
N ALA A 67 -3.65 -17.01 0.45
CA ALA A 67 -2.91 -18.04 1.20
C ALA A 67 -2.06 -17.44 2.34
N LEU A 68 -1.47 -16.27 2.16
CA LEU A 68 -0.77 -15.55 3.24
C LEU A 68 -1.72 -15.12 4.36
N TYR A 69 -2.91 -14.61 4.05
CA TYR A 69 -3.90 -14.22 5.07
C TYR A 69 -4.37 -15.39 5.95
N ASN A 70 -4.36 -16.62 5.42
CA ASN A 70 -4.61 -17.83 6.21
C ASN A 70 -3.55 -18.10 7.32
N ARG A 71 -2.45 -17.33 7.37
CA ARG A 71 -1.46 -17.38 8.45
C ARG A 71 -1.86 -16.59 9.70
N ALA A 72 -2.95 -15.81 9.65
CA ALA A 72 -3.56 -15.21 10.84
C ALA A 72 -4.06 -16.26 11.84
N ARG A 73 -4.25 -15.85 13.10
CA ARG A 73 -4.87 -16.68 14.16
C ARG A 73 -5.96 -15.90 14.92
N PRO A 74 -7.22 -16.33 14.88
CA PRO A 74 -7.77 -17.36 13.99
C PRO A 74 -7.54 -17.02 12.52
N ARG A 75 -7.66 -18.00 11.62
CA ARG A 75 -7.48 -17.77 10.18
C ARG A 75 -8.43 -16.66 9.74
N ALA A 76 -7.90 -15.70 8.99
CA ALA A 76 -8.67 -14.62 8.41
C ALA A 76 -8.75 -14.85 6.89
N ALA A 77 -9.95 -14.69 6.34
CA ALA A 77 -10.11 -14.60 4.90
C ALA A 77 -9.93 -13.14 4.48
N LEU A 78 -9.35 -12.94 3.29
CA LEU A 78 -9.35 -11.64 2.66
C LEU A 78 -10.79 -11.31 2.23
N SER A 79 -11.31 -10.14 2.63
CA SER A 79 -12.71 -9.75 2.41
C SER A 79 -12.98 -9.07 1.06
N SER A 80 -11.92 -8.78 0.30
CA SER A 80 -11.97 -8.07 -0.98
C SER A 80 -10.80 -8.51 -1.84
N ASP A 81 -10.88 -8.35 -3.16
CA ASP A 81 -9.73 -8.58 -4.04
C ASP A 81 -8.71 -7.41 -4.01
N ILE A 82 -9.04 -6.32 -3.32
CA ILE A 82 -8.12 -5.21 -3.02
C ILE A 82 -7.23 -5.58 -1.85
N VAL A 83 -5.93 -5.56 -2.10
CA VAL A 83 -4.87 -5.83 -1.11
C VAL A 83 -4.34 -4.50 -0.58
N TYR A 84 -4.35 -4.32 0.74
CA TYR A 84 -3.86 -3.11 1.36
C TYR A 84 -2.45 -3.28 1.93
N ALA A 85 -1.56 -2.36 1.59
CA ALA A 85 -0.27 -2.17 2.24
C ALA A 85 -0.25 -0.82 2.96
N SER A 86 0.24 -0.81 4.20
CA SER A 86 0.19 0.38 5.05
C SER A 86 1.49 0.63 5.80
N ARG A 87 1.77 1.89 6.14
CA ARG A 87 2.93 2.25 6.97
C ARG A 87 2.55 3.34 7.96
N LEU A 88 3.01 3.20 9.21
CA LEU A 88 2.94 4.29 10.18
C LEU A 88 3.95 5.37 9.82
N GLN A 89 3.47 6.60 9.78
CA GLN A 89 4.23 7.80 9.44
C GLN A 89 4.25 8.81 10.59
N THR A 90 4.08 8.34 11.83
CA THR A 90 4.16 9.20 13.00
C THR A 90 5.58 9.27 13.54
N VAL A 91 6.06 10.48 13.76
CA VAL A 91 7.33 10.77 14.39
C VAL A 91 7.08 11.58 15.67
N ARG A 92 7.90 11.35 16.69
CA ARG A 92 7.92 12.17 17.90
C ARG A 92 9.30 12.78 18.04
N GLU A 93 9.38 14.09 17.88
CA GLU A 93 10.63 14.82 18.08
C GLU A 93 11.00 14.90 19.56
N ARG A 94 12.31 15.04 19.85
CA ARG A 94 12.79 15.19 21.22
C ARG A 94 12.20 16.45 21.83
N GLY A 95 11.53 16.31 22.97
CA GLY A 95 10.88 17.41 23.67
C GLY A 95 9.44 17.69 23.22
N ALA A 96 8.96 17.04 22.15
CA ALA A 96 7.58 17.19 21.72
C ALA A 96 6.60 16.45 22.66
N THR A 97 5.48 17.10 22.96
CA THR A 97 4.36 16.55 23.73
C THR A 97 3.37 15.78 22.85
N SER A 98 3.40 15.99 21.53
CA SER A 98 2.54 15.33 20.54
C SER A 98 3.37 14.62 19.46
N THR A 99 2.76 13.65 18.79
CA THR A 99 3.28 13.01 17.57
C THR A 99 2.83 13.79 16.34
N GLN A 100 3.71 13.93 15.35
CA GLN A 100 3.39 14.54 14.06
C GLN A 100 3.48 13.50 12.95
N ALA A 101 2.63 13.63 11.93
CA ALA A 101 2.66 12.78 10.75
C ALA A 101 3.62 13.36 9.70
N THR A 102 4.47 12.52 9.11
CA THR A 102 5.39 12.90 8.02
C THR A 102 4.88 12.37 6.68
N PRO A 103 5.16 13.05 5.55
CA PRO A 103 4.86 12.51 4.23
C PRO A 103 5.52 11.14 3.98
N PHE A 104 4.88 10.29 3.18
CA PHE A 104 5.52 9.08 2.67
C PHE A 104 6.32 9.41 1.42
N GLU A 105 7.65 9.35 1.52
CA GLU A 105 8.59 9.78 0.47
C GLU A 105 9.25 8.62 -0.30
N GLU A 106 8.95 7.39 0.07
CA GLU A 106 9.52 6.19 -0.58
C GLU A 106 8.71 5.82 -1.83
N VAL A 107 8.53 6.80 -2.71
CA VAL A 107 7.83 6.68 -4.00
C VAL A 107 8.79 7.03 -5.13
N TYR A 108 8.88 6.15 -6.12
CA TYR A 108 9.88 6.21 -7.17
C TYR A 108 9.21 6.18 -8.55
N ASP A 109 9.76 6.96 -9.48
CA ASP A 109 9.43 6.85 -10.90
C ASP A 109 10.28 5.74 -11.52
N ALA A 110 9.60 4.72 -12.04
CA ALA A 110 10.19 3.58 -12.73
C ALA A 110 9.55 3.35 -14.10
N ILE A 111 8.93 4.39 -14.69
CA ILE A 111 8.24 4.29 -15.98
C ILE A 111 9.23 3.92 -17.09
N GLU A 112 10.38 4.58 -17.12
CA GLU A 112 11.42 4.28 -18.11
C GLU A 112 12.17 2.99 -17.77
N HIS A 113 12.68 2.89 -16.53
CA HIS A 113 13.51 1.78 -16.08
C HIS A 113 13.31 1.48 -14.59
N PHE A 114 12.88 0.26 -14.28
CA PHE A 114 12.85 -0.25 -12.92
C PHE A 114 14.25 -0.73 -12.51
N THR A 115 14.91 0.00 -11.60
CA THR A 115 16.30 -0.24 -11.18
C THR A 115 16.48 -0.06 -9.66
N SER A 116 17.73 0.04 -9.17
CA SER A 116 18.01 0.34 -7.77
C SER A 116 17.34 1.65 -7.32
N LYS A 117 16.77 1.68 -6.11
CA LYS A 117 16.06 2.86 -5.58
C LYS A 117 16.88 4.15 -5.59
N SER A 118 18.19 4.07 -5.40
CA SER A 118 19.09 5.22 -5.45
C SER A 118 19.28 5.80 -6.85
N ALA A 119 18.97 5.04 -7.89
CA ALA A 119 19.08 5.45 -9.29
C ALA A 119 17.72 5.82 -9.92
N MET A 120 16.61 5.55 -9.22
CA MET A 120 15.28 5.95 -9.68
C MET A 120 14.94 7.36 -9.14
N PRO A 121 14.41 8.26 -9.99
CA PRO A 121 13.88 9.54 -9.51
C PRO A 121 12.81 9.33 -8.44
N ARG A 122 12.80 10.19 -7.43
CA ARG A 122 11.73 10.21 -6.42
C ARG A 122 10.60 11.12 -6.89
N ILE A 123 9.37 10.66 -6.71
CA ILE A 123 8.14 11.46 -6.95
C ILE A 123 7.37 11.57 -5.65
N ARG A 124 6.37 12.46 -5.59
CA ARG A 124 5.54 12.58 -4.38
C ARG A 124 4.46 11.51 -4.43
N ALA A 125 4.04 11.03 -3.26
CA ALA A 125 2.89 10.12 -3.18
C ALA A 125 1.58 10.75 -3.70
N ALA A 126 1.50 12.08 -3.74
CA ALA A 126 0.38 12.83 -4.32
C ALA A 126 0.36 12.81 -5.86
N ASP A 127 1.47 12.43 -6.50
CA ASP A 127 1.58 12.34 -7.96
C ASP A 127 1.11 10.97 -8.48
N LEU A 128 0.75 10.04 -7.58
CA LEU A 128 0.12 8.76 -7.94
C LEU A 128 -1.38 8.93 -8.15
N GLY A 129 -1.92 8.24 -9.15
CA GLY A 129 -3.34 8.17 -9.50
C GLY A 129 -4.00 6.81 -9.18
N GLU A 130 -5.33 6.81 -9.07
CA GLU A 130 -6.07 5.54 -9.19
C GLU A 130 -5.86 4.99 -10.62
N ASP A 131 -5.82 3.67 -10.72
CA ASP A 131 -5.54 2.89 -11.95
C ASP A 131 -4.09 2.90 -12.49
N ASP A 132 -3.16 3.63 -11.87
CA ASP A 132 -1.73 3.49 -12.12
C ASP A 132 -1.25 2.05 -11.95
N ILE A 133 -0.28 1.62 -12.76
CA ILE A 133 0.42 0.35 -12.56
C ILE A 133 1.67 0.61 -11.72
N VAL A 134 1.76 -0.07 -10.59
CA VAL A 134 2.81 0.12 -9.60
C VAL A 134 3.43 -1.21 -9.17
N VAL A 135 4.66 -1.15 -8.68
CA VAL A 135 5.24 -2.21 -7.83
C VAL A 135 5.19 -1.74 -6.38
N VAL A 136 4.42 -2.46 -5.56
CA VAL A 136 4.41 -2.25 -4.11
C VAL A 136 5.42 -3.19 -3.46
N GLU A 137 6.42 -2.62 -2.81
CA GLU A 137 7.32 -3.37 -1.93
C GLU A 137 6.78 -3.35 -0.51
N CYS A 138 6.68 -4.51 0.11
CA CYS A 138 6.14 -4.63 1.46
C CYS A 138 6.74 -5.80 2.22
N ASN A 139 6.71 -5.72 3.55
CA ASN A 139 6.91 -6.89 4.40
C ASN A 139 5.54 -7.49 4.74
N PHE A 140 5.47 -8.82 4.80
CA PHE A 140 4.31 -9.46 5.43
C PHE A 140 4.52 -9.55 6.94
N THR A 141 3.61 -8.96 7.69
CA THR A 141 3.73 -8.80 9.13
C THR A 141 2.55 -9.39 9.88
N ARG A 142 2.76 -9.68 11.17
CA ARG A 142 1.71 -10.02 12.13
C ARG A 142 1.71 -9.07 13.31
N TRP A 143 0.55 -8.87 13.91
CA TRP A 143 0.38 -8.11 15.16
C TRP A 143 -0.68 -8.74 16.05
N LYS A 144 -0.54 -8.55 17.36
CA LYS A 144 -1.48 -9.06 18.35
C LYS A 144 -2.84 -8.39 18.20
N LYS A 145 -3.91 -9.15 18.44
CA LYS A 145 -5.26 -8.58 18.44
C LYS A 145 -5.48 -7.67 19.66
N PRO A 146 -6.25 -6.58 19.53
CA PRO A 146 -6.64 -5.75 20.67
C PRO A 146 -7.28 -6.60 21.78
N GLY A 147 -6.91 -6.36 23.04
CA GLY A 147 -7.40 -7.12 24.20
C GLY A 147 -6.49 -8.26 24.66
N GLU A 148 -5.54 -8.69 23.84
CA GLU A 148 -4.55 -9.71 24.21
C GLU A 148 -3.39 -9.08 25.03
N THR A 149 -3.66 -8.69 26.27
CA THR A 149 -2.81 -7.70 26.98
C THR A 149 -1.62 -8.26 27.75
N LYS A 150 -1.50 -9.57 28.04
CA LYS A 150 -0.52 -10.02 29.06
C LYS A 150 0.12 -11.40 28.90
N LYS A 151 -0.13 -12.17 27.84
CA LYS A 151 0.47 -13.51 27.71
C LYS A 151 1.84 -13.42 27.01
N LYS A 152 2.83 -14.15 27.56
CA LYS A 152 4.18 -14.33 26.98
C LYS A 152 4.16 -14.99 25.60
N MET A 153 3.02 -15.54 25.19
CA MET A 153 2.84 -16.29 23.95
C MET A 153 1.73 -15.65 23.12
N TRP A 154 1.97 -15.47 21.82
CA TRP A 154 0.97 -15.02 20.86
C TRP A 154 -0.09 -16.11 20.71
N THR A 155 -1.33 -15.87 21.11
CA THR A 155 -2.43 -16.85 20.96
C THR A 155 -3.41 -16.45 19.86
N ALA A 156 -3.50 -15.15 19.55
CA ALA A 156 -4.25 -14.61 18.43
C ALA A 156 -3.51 -13.43 17.79
N TRP A 157 -3.47 -13.40 16.46
CA TRP A 157 -2.86 -12.30 15.71
C TRP A 157 -3.55 -12.11 14.37
N ASP A 158 -3.53 -10.87 13.91
CA ASP A 158 -3.84 -10.53 12.53
C ASP A 158 -2.55 -10.38 11.74
N VAL A 159 -2.70 -10.31 10.42
CA VAL A 159 -1.62 -10.21 9.45
C VAL A 159 -1.93 -9.16 8.40
N GLY A 160 -0.90 -8.65 7.74
CA GLY A 160 -1.04 -7.71 6.66
C GLY A 160 0.29 -7.21 6.14
N PHE A 161 0.22 -6.31 5.17
CA PHE A 161 1.40 -5.81 4.48
C PHE A 161 1.85 -4.47 5.09
N GLU A 162 3.08 -4.45 5.59
CA GLU A 162 3.78 -3.23 5.98
C GLU A 162 4.47 -2.65 4.74
N LEU A 163 3.97 -1.51 4.27
CA LEU A 163 4.45 -0.83 3.06
C LEU A 163 5.90 -0.33 3.26
N LEU A 164 6.77 -0.60 2.29
CA LEU A 164 8.16 -0.13 2.27
C LEU A 164 8.34 0.98 1.25
N SER A 165 8.02 0.72 -0.01
CA SER A 165 8.13 1.65 -1.13
C SER A 165 7.12 1.35 -2.23
N ILE A 166 6.90 2.33 -3.10
CA ILE A 166 6.06 2.21 -4.29
C ILE A 166 6.90 2.66 -5.48
N SER A 167 6.90 1.90 -6.57
CA SER A 167 7.50 2.35 -7.83
C SER A 167 6.43 2.41 -8.91
N LEU A 168 6.27 3.57 -9.55
CA LEU A 168 5.34 3.79 -10.64
C LEU A 168 5.91 3.20 -11.93
N LEU A 169 5.23 2.21 -12.51
CA LEU A 169 5.62 1.60 -13.79
C LEU A 169 4.88 2.24 -14.97
N TYR A 170 3.66 2.71 -14.74
CA TYR A 170 2.84 3.33 -15.76
C TYR A 170 1.82 4.25 -15.08
N ALA A 171 1.78 5.50 -15.51
CA ALA A 171 0.78 6.47 -15.10
C ALA A 171 -0.45 6.35 -16.01
N GLU A 172 -1.62 6.09 -15.43
CA GLU A 172 -2.86 6.11 -16.20
C GLU A 172 -3.13 7.54 -16.70
N PRO A 173 -3.45 7.74 -17.99
CA PRO A 173 -3.79 9.07 -18.49
C PRO A 173 -4.95 9.66 -17.70
N THR A 174 -4.66 10.69 -16.90
CA THR A 174 -5.71 11.35 -16.12
C THR A 174 -6.70 11.98 -17.10
N THR A 175 -7.93 11.47 -17.15
CA THR A 175 -9.05 12.03 -17.94
C THR A 175 -9.58 13.36 -17.37
N ALA A 176 -8.74 14.12 -16.69
CA ALA A 176 -9.09 15.43 -16.16
C ALA A 176 -9.26 16.43 -17.33
N ASN A 177 -10.53 16.69 -17.64
CA ASN A 177 -11.06 17.78 -18.45
C ASN A 177 -10.80 17.69 -19.97
N VAL A 178 -11.49 16.77 -20.65
CA VAL A 178 -12.08 17.18 -21.93
C VAL A 178 -13.17 18.20 -21.55
N PRO A 179 -13.12 19.46 -21.99
CA PRO A 179 -14.24 20.37 -21.83
C PRO A 179 -15.46 19.66 -22.40
N GLU A 180 -16.50 19.47 -21.60
CA GLU A 180 -17.81 19.09 -22.11
C GLU A 180 -18.14 20.12 -23.20
N ASP A 181 -18.19 19.71 -24.46
CA ASP A 181 -18.60 20.56 -25.56
C ASP A 181 -19.97 21.13 -25.18
N VAL A 182 -20.00 22.40 -24.76
CA VAL A 182 -21.23 23.12 -24.46
C VAL A 182 -22.02 23.13 -25.75
N PRO A 183 -23.21 22.48 -25.83
CA PRO A 183 -23.99 22.49 -27.05
C PRO A 183 -24.31 23.94 -27.44
N ALA A 184 -23.88 24.31 -28.64
CA ALA A 184 -24.03 25.65 -29.18
C ALA A 184 -25.52 26.05 -29.23
N HIS A 185 -25.86 27.08 -28.47
CA HIS A 185 -26.98 28.02 -28.65
C HIS A 185 -28.31 27.48 -29.19
N ALA A 186 -29.28 27.26 -28.29
CA ALA A 186 -30.68 27.47 -28.61
C ALA A 186 -30.97 28.98 -28.64
N THR A 187 -30.88 29.58 -29.82
CA THR A 187 -31.35 30.95 -30.08
C THR A 187 -32.81 31.06 -29.69
N THR A 188 -33.08 31.86 -28.65
CA THR A 188 -34.43 32.22 -28.23
C THR A 188 -35.03 33.13 -29.31
N MET A 189 -35.96 32.62 -30.11
CA MET A 189 -36.85 33.49 -30.88
C MET A 189 -37.91 34.05 -29.93
N PHE A 190 -37.77 35.32 -29.57
CA PHE A 190 -38.89 36.13 -29.13
C PHE A 190 -39.78 36.41 -30.36
N SER A 191 -41.00 35.89 -30.34
CA SER A 191 -42.09 36.40 -31.17
C SER A 191 -42.85 37.47 -30.39
N ILE A 192 -43.26 38.49 -31.15
CA ILE A 192 -43.84 39.79 -30.80
C ILE A 192 -45.15 39.66 -30.01
#